data_AF-A0A812XFP4-F1
#
_entry.id   AF-A0A812XFP4-F1
#
_cell.length_a   1.000
_cell.length_b   1.000
_cell.length_c   1.000
_cell.angle_alpha   90.00
_cell.angle_beta   90.00
_cell.angle_gamma   90.00
#
_symmetry.space_group_name_H-M   'P 1'
#
loop_
_entity.id
_entity.type
_entity.pdbx_description
1 polymer ?
#
loop_
_entity_poly.entity_id
_entity_poly.type
_entity_poly.pdbx_seq_one_letter_code
_entity_poly.pdbx_strand_id
1 'polypeptide(L)'
;MSNADPCAQLSLPTAFEAQNSDVHIQGPRCPQCWIQLEKTGTAVGGFRCPLDPSHDVSDPLRDFSPQLPARPPTVVLEALDACASPKKEKPEPRMDDWIGELGLPITLSAWLRDVDGQGFLSTYQALDVLASHFDSPQQLLDVYLTHGPDKKACFDPAFFQQMGIRKLGHRRLFQRWLERKALRMTSRMDVSEKLQREELGLSPWGLEELVEQGAEAAEEARRREPLSLRGQVFPLPPRKRSTEYSASLRQMRAHSEKCVSI
;
A
#
# COMPACT_ATOMS: atom_id res chain seq x y z
N MET A 1 -42.93 17.89 -44.31
CA MET A 1 -42.69 16.75 -43.39
C MET A 1 -42.10 17.36 -42.13
N SER A 2 -43.00 17.73 -41.21
CA SER A 2 -42.67 18.47 -40.00
C SER A 2 -42.95 17.53 -38.83
N ASN A 3 -41.92 17.02 -38.18
CA ASN A 3 -42.05 16.27 -36.93
C ASN A 3 -41.83 17.27 -35.79
N ALA A 4 -42.94 17.69 -35.19
CA ALA A 4 -42.98 18.20 -33.84
C ALA A 4 -43.14 16.99 -32.91
N ASP A 5 -42.26 16.82 -31.93
CA ASP A 5 -42.45 15.92 -30.79
C ASP A 5 -43.15 16.69 -29.66
N PRO A 6 -44.37 16.29 -29.25
CA PRO A 6 -45.09 16.88 -28.15
C PRO A 6 -45.01 16.00 -26.90
N CYS A 7 -44.86 16.64 -25.73
CA CYS A 7 -45.27 16.13 -24.42
C CYS A 7 -44.56 14.86 -23.90
N ALA A 8 -44.37 14.63 -22.61
CA ALA A 8 -44.56 15.39 -21.40
C ALA A 8 -44.02 14.50 -20.27
N GLN A 9 -43.51 15.14 -19.22
CA GLN A 9 -43.72 14.79 -17.82
C GLN A 9 -43.54 13.31 -17.42
N LEU A 10 -42.39 13.00 -16.84
CA LEU A 10 -42.34 12.00 -15.78
C LEU A 10 -41.91 12.68 -14.48
N SER A 11 -42.88 12.70 -13.59
CA SER A 11 -42.87 13.24 -12.25
C SER A 11 -41.85 12.57 -11.34
N LEU A 12 -41.27 13.37 -10.45
CA LEU A 12 -40.50 12.94 -9.29
C LEU A 12 -41.36 12.02 -8.38
N PRO A 13 -40.84 10.89 -7.90
CA PRO A 13 -41.39 10.26 -6.71
C PRO A 13 -40.94 11.04 -5.47
N THR A 14 -41.87 11.83 -4.94
CA THR A 14 -41.90 12.26 -3.54
C THR A 14 -42.16 11.03 -2.65
N ALA A 15 -41.59 11.06 -1.44
CA ALA A 15 -41.76 10.10 -0.34
C ALA A 15 -40.90 8.82 -0.40
N PHE A 16 -39.71 8.88 0.22
CA PHE A 16 -39.15 7.72 0.89
C PHE A 16 -39.40 7.89 2.40
N GLU A 17 -40.36 7.11 2.89
CA GLU A 17 -40.78 7.01 4.28
C GLU A 17 -39.62 6.65 5.20
N ALA A 18 -39.48 7.41 6.27
CA ALA A 18 -38.59 7.12 7.38
C ALA A 18 -39.10 5.90 8.14
N GLN A 19 -38.55 4.72 7.88
CA GLN A 19 -38.63 3.60 8.80
C GLN A 19 -37.61 3.80 9.92
N ASN A 20 -38.07 4.44 11.00
CA ASN A 20 -37.48 4.36 12.33
C ASN A 20 -37.53 2.89 12.78
N SER A 21 -36.43 2.17 12.57
CA SER A 21 -36.17 0.92 13.27
C SER A 21 -35.37 1.27 14.53
N ASP A 22 -36.10 1.29 15.64
CA ASP A 22 -35.59 1.41 17.00
C ASP A 22 -34.79 0.14 17.33
N VAL A 23 -33.53 0.09 16.87
CA VAL A 23 -32.61 -0.99 17.21
C VAL A 23 -31.96 -0.63 18.54
N HIS A 24 -32.48 -1.24 19.61
CA HIS A 24 -31.80 -1.30 20.89
C HIS A 24 -30.47 -2.06 20.70
N ILE A 25 -29.38 -1.33 20.47
CA ILE A 25 -28.03 -1.89 20.45
C ILE A 25 -27.68 -2.25 21.90
N GLN A 26 -27.83 -3.53 22.25
CA GLN A 26 -27.15 -4.11 23.41
C GLN A 26 -25.64 -4.06 23.11
N GLY A 27 -24.93 -3.23 23.86
CA GLY A 27 -23.47 -3.10 23.76
C GLY A 27 -22.73 -4.40 24.08
N PRO A 28 -21.47 -4.54 23.62
CA PRO A 28 -20.66 -5.72 23.87
C PRO A 28 -20.43 -5.92 25.37
N ARG A 29 -20.80 -7.09 25.87
CA ARG A 29 -20.50 -7.53 27.23
C ARG A 29 -19.09 -8.10 27.25
N CYS A 30 -18.19 -7.47 28.00
CA CYS A 30 -16.91 -8.08 28.36
C CYS A 30 -17.18 -9.23 29.34
N PRO A 31 -16.75 -10.49 29.07
CA PRO A 31 -17.08 -11.64 29.93
C PRO A 31 -16.34 -11.65 31.28
N GLN A 32 -15.52 -10.63 31.60
CA GLN A 32 -14.59 -10.69 32.73
C GLN A 32 -14.63 -9.52 33.73
N CYS A 33 -15.56 -8.57 33.59
CA CYS A 33 -15.71 -7.49 34.57
C CYS A 33 -17.18 -7.16 34.86
N TRP A 34 -17.71 -7.70 35.95
CA TRP A 34 -18.97 -7.25 36.54
C TRP A 34 -18.72 -6.00 37.40
N ILE A 35 -18.75 -4.81 36.79
CA ILE A 35 -18.97 -3.57 37.54
C ILE A 35 -20.06 -2.78 36.82
N GLN A 36 -21.25 -2.78 37.43
CA GLN A 36 -22.34 -1.85 37.13
C GLN A 36 -21.91 -0.45 37.58
N LEU A 37 -21.66 0.45 36.63
CA LEU A 37 -21.60 1.88 36.91
C LEU A 37 -23.03 2.43 36.91
N GLU A 38 -23.64 2.51 38.09
CA GLU A 38 -24.87 3.26 38.29
C GLU A 38 -24.58 4.77 38.24
N LYS A 39 -25.47 5.49 37.56
CA LYS A 39 -25.47 6.96 37.45
C LYS A 39 -25.99 7.59 38.74
N THR A 40 -25.18 7.73 39.77
CA THR A 40 -25.38 8.76 40.80
C THR A 40 -24.03 9.15 41.40
N GLY A 41 -23.86 10.46 41.57
CA GLY A 41 -22.58 11.08 41.88
C GLY A 41 -22.02 10.79 43.27
N THR A 42 -20.76 11.17 43.41
CA THR A 42 -20.00 11.39 44.65
C THR A 42 -19.55 10.14 45.41
N ALA A 43 -18.30 9.74 45.18
CA ALA A 43 -17.42 9.09 46.17
C ALA A 43 -15.96 9.17 45.65
N VAL A 44 -15.15 10.11 46.14
CA VAL A 44 -14.05 9.88 47.09
C VAL A 44 -13.83 8.39 47.41
N GLY A 45 -12.71 7.82 46.96
CA GLY A 45 -12.28 6.48 47.37
C GLY A 45 -11.17 5.94 46.48
N GLY A 46 -9.93 6.10 46.91
CA GLY A 46 -8.77 5.50 46.25
C GLY A 46 -8.81 3.98 46.36
N PHE A 47 -8.66 3.30 45.23
CA PHE A 47 -8.27 1.89 45.19
C PHE A 47 -6.91 1.79 44.51
N ARG A 48 -5.89 1.59 45.36
CA ARG A 48 -4.57 1.12 44.94
C ARG A 48 -4.72 -0.34 44.53
N CYS A 49 -4.29 -0.69 43.32
CA CYS A 49 -4.04 -2.08 42.97
C CYS A 49 -2.89 -2.61 43.86
N PRO A 50 -3.06 -3.75 44.54
CA PRO A 50 -1.97 -4.41 45.24
C PRO A 50 -1.02 -5.05 44.23
N LEU A 51 0.26 -4.75 44.43
CA LEU A 51 1.44 -5.60 44.22
C LEU A 51 1.15 -7.05 43.81
N ASP A 52 1.78 -7.49 42.72
CA ASP A 52 2.27 -8.86 42.62
C ASP A 52 3.81 -8.80 42.42
N PRO A 53 4.61 -9.51 43.23
CA PRO A 53 6.05 -9.35 43.32
C PRO A 53 6.81 -10.32 42.41
N SER A 54 8.04 -9.94 42.08
CA SER A 54 9.21 -10.81 41.87
C SER A 54 8.97 -12.21 41.31
N HIS A 55 9.22 -12.37 40.02
CA HIS A 55 9.91 -13.56 39.52
C HIS A 55 11.28 -13.15 38.96
N ASP A 56 12.22 -13.08 39.90
CA ASP A 56 13.64 -13.24 39.64
C ASP A 56 13.84 -14.73 39.28
N VAL A 57 14.01 -14.99 37.99
CA VAL A 57 14.57 -16.27 37.52
C VAL A 57 15.93 -15.92 36.95
N SER A 58 16.91 -15.97 37.84
CA SER A 58 18.30 -16.18 37.49
C SER A 58 18.39 -17.33 36.48
N ASP A 59 18.98 -17.05 35.32
CA ASP A 59 19.30 -18.04 34.28
C ASP A 59 20.80 -18.35 34.35
N PRO A 60 21.24 -19.34 35.16
CA PRO A 60 22.60 -19.81 35.14
C PRO A 60 22.71 -20.93 34.09
N LEU A 61 23.80 -20.88 33.31
CA LEU A 61 24.22 -21.85 32.30
C LEU A 61 23.62 -21.64 30.89
N ARG A 62 24.44 -21.06 30.02
CA ARG A 62 25.27 -21.89 29.13
C ARG A 62 26.33 -21.08 28.40
N ASP A 63 27.50 -21.09 29.01
CA ASP A 63 28.79 -20.92 28.37
C ASP A 63 28.99 -22.05 27.34
N PHE A 64 28.70 -21.78 26.08
CA PHE A 64 29.19 -22.56 24.95
C PHE A 64 29.73 -21.59 23.93
N SER A 65 30.98 -21.16 24.14
CA SER A 65 31.83 -20.64 23.07
C SER A 65 32.39 -21.83 22.28
N PRO A 66 31.86 -22.17 21.09
CA PRO A 66 32.56 -23.08 20.19
C PRO A 66 33.85 -22.41 19.73
N GLN A 67 35.00 -23.02 20.06
CA GLN A 67 36.28 -22.63 19.48
C GLN A 67 36.20 -22.81 17.96
N LEU A 68 36.29 -21.69 17.25
CA LEU A 68 36.40 -21.67 15.80
C LEU A 68 37.71 -22.33 15.36
N PRO A 69 37.69 -23.23 14.36
CA PRO A 69 38.91 -23.81 13.81
C PRO A 69 39.77 -22.71 13.18
N ALA A 70 41.09 -22.86 13.34
CA ALA A 70 42.11 -21.94 12.88
C ALA A 70 41.88 -21.51 11.42
N ARG A 71 41.73 -20.19 11.20
CA ARG A 71 41.68 -19.59 9.86
C ARG A 71 43.01 -19.89 9.12
N PRO A 72 42.97 -20.35 7.86
CA PRO A 72 44.16 -20.41 7.03
C PRO A 72 44.72 -19.00 6.80
N PRO A 73 46.04 -18.87 6.57
CA PRO A 73 46.70 -17.59 6.35
C PRO A 73 46.04 -16.85 5.20
N THR A 74 45.45 -15.70 5.54
CA THR A 74 44.87 -14.73 4.62
C THR A 74 45.98 -14.22 3.72
N VAL A 75 46.05 -14.75 2.50
CA VAL A 75 46.86 -14.16 1.43
C VAL A 75 46.17 -12.88 1.00
N VAL A 76 46.69 -11.78 1.52
CA VAL A 76 46.65 -10.39 1.04
C VAL A 76 45.74 -10.16 -0.19
N LEU A 77 44.49 -9.79 0.09
CA LEU A 77 43.54 -9.19 -0.85
C LEU A 77 43.41 -7.68 -0.56
N GLU A 78 44.54 -7.00 -0.29
CA GLU A 78 44.57 -5.55 0.05
C GLU A 78 44.46 -4.61 -1.17
N ALA A 79 44.15 -5.11 -2.37
CA ALA A 79 44.20 -4.32 -3.61
C ALA A 79 42.83 -3.91 -4.19
N LEU A 80 41.70 -4.16 -3.51
CA LEU A 80 40.36 -3.82 -4.04
C LEU A 80 39.50 -2.90 -3.16
N ASP A 81 40.02 -2.39 -2.04
CA ASP A 81 39.24 -1.52 -1.13
C ASP A 81 39.37 -0.01 -1.43
N ALA A 82 40.13 0.40 -2.45
CA ALA A 82 40.42 1.82 -2.71
C ALA A 82 39.41 2.57 -3.60
N CYS A 83 38.36 1.92 -4.10
CA CYS A 83 37.35 2.57 -4.97
C CYS A 83 35.93 2.59 -4.39
N ALA A 84 35.75 2.19 -3.14
CA ALA A 84 34.48 2.37 -2.42
C ALA A 84 34.38 3.81 -1.90
N SER A 85 34.32 4.78 -2.81
CA SER A 85 33.79 6.11 -2.45
C SER A 85 32.42 5.87 -1.81
N PRO A 86 32.15 6.38 -0.58
CA PRO A 86 30.83 6.27 0.00
C PRO A 86 29.88 6.91 -1.00
N LYS A 87 29.06 6.07 -1.64
CA LYS A 87 27.97 6.55 -2.47
C LYS A 87 27.20 7.48 -1.54
N LYS A 88 27.20 8.77 -1.84
CA LYS A 88 26.24 9.71 -1.26
C LYS A 88 24.89 9.16 -1.66
N GLU A 89 24.33 8.28 -0.85
CA GLU A 89 22.95 7.84 -0.96
C GLU A 89 22.16 9.12 -0.80
N LYS A 90 21.66 9.61 -1.95
CA LYS A 90 20.69 10.69 -1.97
C LYS A 90 19.57 10.21 -1.07
N PRO A 91 19.29 10.89 0.06
CA PRO A 91 18.30 10.41 1.01
C PRO A 91 17.02 10.16 0.24
N GLU A 92 16.42 8.97 0.41
CA GLU A 92 15.14 8.69 -0.21
C GLU A 92 14.20 9.85 0.12
N PRO A 93 13.49 10.40 -0.88
CA PRO A 93 12.64 11.55 -0.66
C PRO A 93 11.68 11.22 0.47
N ARG A 94 11.85 11.91 1.60
CA ARG A 94 11.02 11.70 2.77
C ARG A 94 9.62 12.20 2.41
N MET A 95 8.59 11.50 2.87
CA MET A 95 7.19 11.88 2.60
C MET A 95 6.87 13.31 3.07
N ASP A 96 7.66 13.85 4.01
CA ASP A 96 7.58 15.24 4.49
C ASP A 96 7.72 16.29 3.39
N ASP A 97 8.53 16.02 2.36
CA ASP A 97 8.72 16.94 1.23
C ASP A 97 7.46 17.03 0.36
N TRP A 98 6.60 16.00 0.42
CA TRP A 98 5.41 15.92 -0.44
C TRP A 98 4.29 16.82 0.06
N ILE A 99 4.30 17.25 1.33
CA ILE A 99 3.22 18.06 1.93
C ILE A 99 3.12 19.43 1.25
N GLY A 100 4.25 20.13 1.15
CA GLY A 100 4.32 21.45 0.53
C GLY A 100 4.03 21.37 -0.97
N GLU A 101 4.46 20.28 -1.59
CA GLU A 101 4.29 20.05 -3.02
C GLU A 101 2.86 19.65 -3.42
N LEU A 102 2.18 18.85 -2.60
CA LEU A 102 0.80 18.41 -2.85
C LEU A 102 -0.23 19.49 -2.50
N GLY A 103 0.22 20.58 -1.87
CA GLY A 103 -0.64 21.58 -1.26
C GLY A 103 -1.61 20.89 -0.30
N LEU A 104 -1.10 19.94 0.49
CA LEU A 104 -1.93 19.31 1.50
C LEU A 104 -2.22 20.35 2.59
N PRO A 105 -3.49 20.50 2.99
CA PRO A 105 -3.82 21.40 4.09
C PRO A 105 -3.14 20.94 5.38
N ILE A 106 -2.72 21.92 6.18
CA ILE A 106 -1.98 21.69 7.43
C ILE A 106 -2.86 20.98 8.48
N THR A 107 -4.17 21.26 8.48
CA THR A 107 -5.11 20.73 9.48
C THR A 107 -6.05 19.68 8.89
N LEU A 108 -6.44 18.71 9.72
CA LEU A 108 -7.43 17.68 9.36
C LEU A 108 -8.78 18.29 8.94
N SER A 109 -9.20 19.39 9.56
CA SER A 109 -10.44 20.09 9.21
C SER A 109 -10.43 20.63 7.78
N ALA A 110 -9.33 21.29 7.41
CA ALA A 110 -9.14 21.83 6.06
C ALA A 110 -8.99 20.70 5.04
N TRP A 111 -8.37 19.58 5.43
CA TRP A 111 -8.30 18.37 4.61
C TRP A 111 -9.68 17.78 4.32
N LEU A 112 -10.51 17.55 5.34
CA LEU A 112 -11.86 17.00 5.15
C LEU A 112 -12.72 17.89 4.24
N ARG A 113 -12.55 19.22 4.35
CA ARG A 113 -13.22 20.20 3.47
C ARG A 113 -12.68 20.17 2.04
N ASP A 114 -11.39 19.88 1.82
CA ASP A 114 -10.82 19.70 0.48
C ASP A 114 -11.29 18.40 -0.19
N VAL A 115 -11.55 17.35 0.60
CA VAL A 115 -12.05 16.06 0.10
C VAL A 115 -13.44 16.19 -0.51
N ASP A 116 -14.37 16.88 0.15
CA ASP A 116 -15.76 16.96 -0.30
C ASP A 116 -16.16 18.30 -0.93
N GLY A 117 -15.44 19.39 -0.66
CA GLY A 117 -15.75 20.76 -1.06
C GLY A 117 -16.96 21.38 -0.36
N GLN A 118 -17.86 20.56 0.20
CA GLN A 118 -19.16 20.97 0.74
C GLN A 118 -19.25 20.86 2.28
N GLY A 119 -18.28 20.20 2.93
CA GLY A 119 -18.22 20.07 4.39
C GLY A 119 -19.12 19.00 5.01
N PHE A 120 -19.72 18.09 4.22
CA PHE A 120 -20.42 16.90 4.72
C PHE A 120 -19.52 15.98 5.58
N LEU A 121 -18.23 15.94 5.28
CA LEU A 121 -17.23 15.16 6.00
C LEU A 121 -16.76 15.84 7.29
N SER A 122 -17.15 17.10 7.56
CA SER A 122 -16.82 17.78 8.83
C SER A 122 -17.37 17.06 10.05
N THR A 123 -18.40 16.23 9.86
CA THR A 123 -18.94 15.33 10.91
C THR A 123 -17.90 14.35 11.45
N TYR A 124 -16.91 13.94 10.64
CA TYR A 124 -15.82 13.07 11.08
C TYR A 124 -14.76 13.82 11.89
N GLN A 125 -14.67 15.14 11.78
CA GLN A 125 -13.77 15.94 12.61
C GLN A 125 -14.17 15.90 14.09
N ALA A 126 -15.48 15.86 14.35
CA ALA A 126 -16.02 15.75 15.70
C ALA A 126 -15.87 14.33 16.29
N LEU A 127 -15.40 13.36 15.51
CA LEU A 127 -15.10 12.04 16.04
C LEU A 127 -13.73 12.05 16.69
N ASP A 128 -13.71 11.80 17.99
CA ASP A 128 -12.48 11.68 18.79
C ASP A 128 -11.48 10.69 18.17
N VAL A 129 -11.95 9.66 17.45
CA VAL A 129 -11.11 8.66 16.80
C VAL A 129 -10.14 9.28 15.80
N LEU A 130 -10.61 10.18 14.93
CA LEU A 130 -9.73 10.75 13.90
C LEU A 130 -8.72 11.74 14.50
N ALA A 131 -9.17 12.56 15.45
CA ALA A 131 -8.34 13.57 16.11
C ALA A 131 -7.38 12.99 17.16
N SER A 132 -7.67 11.82 17.72
CA SER A 132 -6.80 11.15 18.71
C SER A 132 -5.70 10.31 18.08
N HIS A 133 -5.90 9.81 16.85
CA HIS A 133 -4.92 8.96 16.18
C HIS A 133 -4.01 9.72 15.21
N PHE A 134 -4.41 10.90 14.73
CA PHE A 134 -3.66 11.65 13.72
C PHE A 134 -3.61 13.13 14.08
N ASP A 135 -2.39 13.67 14.06
CA ASP A 135 -2.14 15.10 14.23
C ASP A 135 -2.24 15.83 12.88
N SER A 136 -1.91 15.14 11.79
CA SER A 136 -1.88 15.68 10.44
C SER A 136 -2.49 14.72 9.40
N PRO A 137 -3.05 15.26 8.30
CA PRO A 137 -3.52 14.41 7.21
C PRO A 137 -2.38 13.64 6.53
N GLN A 138 -1.14 14.09 6.66
CA GLN A 138 0.03 13.38 6.14
C GLN A 138 0.22 12.04 6.86
N GLN A 139 0.23 12.02 8.20
CA GLN A 139 0.37 10.78 8.97
C GLN A 139 -0.68 9.74 8.57
N LEU A 140 -1.91 10.20 8.29
CA LEU A 140 -3.00 9.35 7.82
C LEU A 140 -2.69 8.75 6.44
N LEU A 141 -2.19 9.55 5.51
CA LEU A 141 -1.76 9.05 4.20
C LEU A 141 -0.58 8.09 4.35
N ASP A 142 0.39 8.39 5.20
CA ASP A 142 1.56 7.53 5.39
C ASP A 142 1.20 6.14 5.91
N VAL A 143 0.20 6.04 6.78
CA VAL A 143 -0.24 4.77 7.36
C VAL A 143 -1.16 3.97 6.43
N TYR A 144 -2.11 4.63 5.76
CA TYR A 144 -3.17 3.92 5.02
C TYR A 144 -3.08 4.00 3.51
N LEU A 145 -2.16 4.81 2.97
CA LEU A 145 -1.97 4.87 1.53
C LEU A 145 -1.13 3.69 1.08
N THR A 146 -1.71 2.87 0.22
CA THR A 146 -1.04 1.73 -0.39
C THR A 146 -0.93 1.95 -1.90
N HIS A 147 0.11 1.39 -2.50
CA HIS A 147 0.27 1.40 -3.95
C HIS A 147 -0.14 0.03 -4.49
N GLY A 148 -1.20 0.01 -5.30
CA GLY A 148 -1.61 -1.21 -5.98
C GLY A 148 -0.60 -1.64 -7.06
N PRO A 149 -0.78 -2.84 -7.64
CA PRO A 149 0.09 -3.35 -8.71
C PRO A 149 0.15 -2.41 -9.93
N ASP A 150 -0.91 -1.64 -10.16
CA ASP A 150 -1.00 -0.66 -11.25
C ASP A 150 -0.30 0.68 -10.93
N LYS A 151 0.50 0.75 -9.86
CA LYS A 151 1.08 1.99 -9.31
C LYS A 151 0.04 3.06 -8.94
N LYS A 152 -1.24 2.69 -8.88
CA LYS A 152 -2.31 3.59 -8.45
C LYS A 152 -2.35 3.62 -6.93
N ALA A 153 -2.34 4.82 -6.39
CA ALA A 153 -2.49 5.04 -4.96
C ALA A 153 -3.94 4.75 -4.54
N CYS A 154 -4.13 3.89 -3.54
CA CYS A 154 -5.42 3.53 -2.98
C CYS A 154 -5.39 3.52 -1.45
N PHE A 155 -6.52 3.88 -0.84
CA PHE A 155 -6.69 3.72 0.60
C PHE A 155 -6.89 2.25 0.94
N ASP A 156 -6.16 1.78 1.95
CA ASP A 156 -6.39 0.49 2.58
C ASP A 156 -7.86 0.41 3.07
N PRO A 157 -8.61 -0.66 2.76
CA PRO A 157 -9.93 -0.91 3.34
C PRO A 157 -10.01 -0.75 4.87
N ALA A 158 -8.93 -1.05 5.60
CA ALA A 158 -8.83 -0.92 7.05
C ALA A 158 -9.09 0.52 7.53
N PHE A 159 -8.67 1.52 6.74
CA PHE A 159 -8.92 2.94 7.01
C PHE A 159 -10.42 3.22 7.22
N PHE A 160 -11.26 2.77 6.30
CA PHE A 160 -12.70 3.05 6.36
C PHE A 160 -13.38 2.34 7.53
N GLN A 161 -12.84 1.19 7.94
CA GLN A 161 -13.34 0.45 9.09
C GLN A 161 -12.97 1.14 10.40
N GLN A 162 -11.70 1.52 10.56
CA GLN A 162 -11.19 2.16 11.78
C GLN A 162 -11.76 3.55 11.99
N MET A 163 -11.95 4.34 10.92
CA MET A 163 -12.59 5.66 11.01
C MET A 163 -14.12 5.60 11.10
N GLY A 164 -14.72 4.41 11.08
CA GLY A 164 -16.18 4.26 11.12
C GLY A 164 -16.90 4.81 9.89
N ILE A 165 -16.21 4.95 8.75
CA ILE A 165 -16.80 5.44 7.49
C ILE A 165 -17.60 4.32 6.85
N ARG A 166 -18.88 4.19 7.22
CA ARG A 166 -19.78 3.14 6.70
C ARG A 166 -20.47 3.52 5.38
N LYS A 167 -20.72 4.81 5.16
CA LYS A 167 -21.47 5.29 3.99
C LYS A 167 -20.62 5.17 2.71
N LEU A 168 -21.13 4.44 1.72
CA LEU A 168 -20.44 4.23 0.44
C LEU A 168 -20.12 5.56 -0.28
N GLY A 169 -21.03 6.53 -0.22
CA GLY A 169 -20.83 7.86 -0.81
C GLY A 169 -19.59 8.56 -0.24
N HIS A 170 -19.38 8.50 1.08
CA HIS A 170 -18.21 9.11 1.71
C HIS A 170 -16.91 8.40 1.32
N ARG A 171 -16.92 7.06 1.27
CA ARG A 171 -15.75 6.28 0.79
C ARG A 171 -15.34 6.69 -0.61
N ARG A 172 -16.31 6.87 -1.52
CA ARG A 172 -16.06 7.33 -2.89
C ARG A 172 -15.48 8.75 -2.94
N LEU A 173 -15.86 9.64 -2.03
CA LEU A 173 -15.28 10.98 -1.96
C LEU A 173 -13.79 10.92 -1.62
N PHE A 174 -13.40 10.13 -0.61
CA PHE A 174 -11.98 9.92 -0.28
C PHE A 174 -11.20 9.32 -1.45
N GLN A 175 -11.72 8.27 -2.09
CA GLN A 175 -11.08 7.64 -3.24
C GLN A 175 -10.92 8.62 -4.41
N ARG A 176 -11.98 9.36 -4.77
CA ARG A 176 -11.93 10.35 -5.86
C ARG A 176 -10.99 11.51 -5.56
N TRP A 177 -10.95 11.97 -4.31
CA TRP A 177 -9.98 13.00 -3.89
C TRP A 177 -8.56 12.49 -4.04
N LEU A 178 -8.31 11.24 -3.63
CA LEU A 178 -7.00 10.62 -3.74
C LEU A 178 -6.56 10.47 -5.20
N GLU A 179 -7.43 9.98 -6.09
CA GLU A 179 -7.16 9.89 -7.52
C GLU A 179 -6.75 11.25 -8.10
N ARG A 180 -7.47 12.32 -7.72
CA ARG A 180 -7.17 13.69 -8.16
C ARG A 180 -5.79 14.16 -7.70
N LYS A 181 -5.37 13.82 -6.48
CA LYS A 181 -4.06 14.19 -5.92
C LYS A 181 -2.95 13.28 -6.46
N ALA A 182 -3.20 11.99 -6.59
CA ALA A 182 -2.28 11.00 -7.11
C ALA A 182 -1.87 11.33 -8.55
N LEU A 183 -2.78 11.78 -9.41
CA LEU A 183 -2.43 12.23 -10.77
C LEU A 183 -1.36 13.34 -10.78
N ARG A 184 -1.38 14.22 -9.77
CA ARG A 184 -0.35 15.26 -9.61
C ARG A 184 0.98 14.67 -9.11
N MET A 185 0.92 13.64 -8.27
CA MET A 185 2.09 12.92 -7.77
C MET A 185 2.79 12.11 -8.88
N THR A 186 2.03 11.29 -9.61
CA THR A 186 2.58 10.39 -10.62
C THR A 186 3.25 11.16 -11.74
N SER A 187 2.66 12.29 -12.16
CA SER A 187 3.27 13.18 -13.17
C SER A 187 4.65 13.69 -12.76
N ARG A 188 4.95 13.73 -11.46
CA ARG A 188 6.22 14.21 -10.92
C ARG A 188 7.23 13.11 -10.67
N MET A 189 6.78 11.96 -10.17
CA MET A 189 7.65 10.80 -9.98
C MET A 189 8.23 10.33 -11.32
N ASP A 190 7.44 10.39 -12.40
CA ASP A 190 7.91 10.05 -13.74
C ASP A 190 9.00 11.02 -14.25
N VAL A 191 8.96 12.29 -13.82
CA VAL A 191 10.01 13.29 -14.14
C VAL A 191 11.27 13.06 -13.29
N SER A 192 11.12 12.77 -12.01
CA SER A 192 12.27 12.49 -11.12
C SER A 192 12.96 11.17 -11.49
N GLU A 193 12.18 10.14 -11.81
CA GLU A 193 12.70 8.85 -12.29
C GLU A 193 13.42 9.01 -13.62
N LYS A 194 12.87 9.81 -14.56
CA LYS A 194 13.56 10.18 -15.80
C LYS A 194 14.88 10.91 -15.54
N LEU A 195 14.89 11.89 -14.64
CA LEU A 195 16.09 12.63 -14.26
C LEU A 195 17.16 11.73 -13.62
N GLN A 196 16.78 10.83 -12.72
CA GLN A 196 17.70 9.85 -12.14
C GLN A 196 18.26 8.89 -13.20
N ARG A 197 17.43 8.49 -14.17
CA ARG A 197 17.85 7.62 -15.26
C ARG A 197 18.87 8.32 -16.15
N GLU A 198 18.61 9.57 -16.50
CA GLU A 198 19.50 10.43 -17.27
C GLU A 198 20.83 10.70 -16.52
N GLU A 199 20.76 10.96 -15.21
CA GLU A 199 21.94 11.17 -14.35
C GLU A 199 22.81 9.91 -14.23
N LEU A 200 22.21 8.73 -14.25
CA LEU A 200 22.93 7.45 -14.32
C LEU A 200 23.47 7.12 -15.72
N GLY A 201 23.29 8.00 -16.71
CA GLY A 201 23.65 7.75 -18.11
C GLY A 201 22.88 6.57 -18.72
N LEU A 202 21.81 6.12 -18.04
CA LEU A 202 20.90 5.14 -18.59
C LEU A 202 20.04 5.89 -19.60
N SER A 203 20.30 5.61 -20.87
CA SER A 203 19.61 6.19 -22.01
C SER A 203 18.10 6.34 -21.72
N PRO A 204 17.49 7.52 -21.98
CA PRO A 204 16.05 7.76 -21.79
C PRO A 204 15.17 6.76 -22.53
N TRP A 205 15.75 6.14 -23.57
CA TRP A 205 15.18 5.07 -24.36
C TRP A 205 15.21 3.76 -23.56
N GLY A 206 14.08 3.50 -22.90
CA GLY A 206 13.89 2.37 -21.98
C GLY A 206 14.06 1.00 -22.64
N LEU A 207 13.96 -0.06 -21.82
CA LEU A 207 14.01 -1.46 -22.27
C LEU A 207 13.19 -1.75 -23.53
N GLU A 208 12.13 -0.99 -23.82
CA GLU A 208 11.36 -1.09 -25.05
C GLU A 208 12.17 -0.82 -26.32
N GLU A 209 13.05 0.18 -26.37
CA GLU A 209 13.87 0.40 -27.56
C GLU A 209 14.98 -0.64 -27.68
N LEU A 210 15.51 -1.15 -26.57
CA LEU A 210 16.42 -2.31 -26.61
C LEU A 210 15.69 -3.59 -27.06
N VAL A 211 14.41 -3.74 -26.73
CA VAL A 211 13.55 -4.82 -27.23
C VAL A 211 13.27 -4.62 -28.72
N GLU A 212 13.05 -3.38 -29.17
CA GLU A 212 12.78 -3.04 -30.57
C GLU A 212 14.05 -3.19 -31.43
N GLN A 213 15.19 -2.65 -30.99
CA GLN A 213 16.51 -2.87 -31.60
C GLN A 213 16.92 -4.34 -31.54
N GLY A 214 16.58 -5.05 -30.46
CA GLY A 214 16.79 -6.50 -30.36
C GLY A 214 15.93 -7.28 -31.36
N ALA A 215 14.68 -6.86 -31.57
CA ALA A 215 13.78 -7.44 -32.56
C ALA A 215 14.25 -7.16 -33.99
N GLU A 216 14.69 -5.93 -34.29
CA GLU A 216 15.26 -5.57 -35.58
C GLU A 216 16.57 -6.31 -35.85
N ALA A 217 17.47 -6.40 -34.87
CA ALA A 217 18.71 -7.15 -34.99
C ALA A 217 18.46 -8.65 -35.19
N ALA A 218 17.45 -9.22 -34.51
CA ALA A 218 17.04 -10.61 -34.70
C ALA A 218 16.43 -10.85 -36.08
N GLU A 219 15.63 -9.92 -36.60
CA GLU A 219 15.04 -10.02 -37.93
C GLU A 219 16.08 -9.79 -39.04
N GLU A 220 17.03 -8.86 -38.85
CA GLU A 220 18.18 -8.67 -39.74
C GLU A 220 19.10 -9.90 -39.74
N ALA A 221 19.32 -10.53 -38.58
CA ALA A 221 20.04 -11.80 -38.50
C ALA A 221 19.33 -12.91 -39.28
N ARG A 222 17.98 -12.99 -39.21
CA ARG A 222 17.19 -13.91 -40.05
C ARG A 222 17.29 -13.60 -41.54
N ARG A 223 17.41 -12.33 -41.94
CA ARG A 223 17.61 -11.95 -43.35
C ARG A 223 18.98 -12.34 -43.88
N ARG A 224 20.01 -12.28 -43.03
CA ARG A 224 21.39 -12.66 -43.38
C ARG A 224 21.65 -14.16 -43.29
N GLU A 225 20.71 -14.91 -42.72
CA GLU A 225 20.82 -16.36 -42.66
C GLU A 225 20.78 -16.95 -44.08
N PRO A 226 21.85 -17.66 -44.50
CA PRO A 226 21.94 -18.15 -45.86
C PRO A 226 20.79 -19.10 -46.17
N LEU A 227 20.11 -18.87 -47.30
CA LEU A 227 18.93 -19.62 -47.74
C LEU A 227 19.15 -21.15 -47.80
N SER A 228 20.39 -21.64 -47.80
CA SER A 228 20.72 -23.07 -47.77
C SER A 228 20.38 -23.76 -46.45
N LEU A 229 20.15 -23.01 -45.36
CA LEU A 229 19.72 -23.55 -44.05
C LEU A 229 18.21 -23.40 -43.82
N ARG A 230 17.53 -22.62 -44.67
CA ARG A 230 16.10 -22.31 -44.55
C ARG A 230 15.27 -23.50 -45.04
N GLY A 231 14.99 -24.44 -44.13
CA GLY A 231 14.26 -25.67 -44.43
C GLY A 231 14.82 -26.92 -43.78
N GLN A 232 15.99 -26.84 -43.12
CA GLN A 232 16.40 -27.91 -42.22
C GLN A 232 15.52 -27.86 -40.97
N VAL A 233 14.55 -28.77 -40.92
CA VAL A 233 13.80 -29.08 -39.70
C VAL A 233 14.81 -29.66 -38.73
N PHE A 234 15.41 -28.81 -37.90
CA PHE A 234 16.15 -29.30 -36.74
C PHE A 234 15.13 -30.08 -35.90
N PRO A 235 15.33 -31.38 -35.66
CA PRO A 235 14.47 -32.13 -34.77
C PRO A 235 14.50 -31.39 -33.43
N LEU A 236 13.37 -30.79 -33.08
CA LEU A 236 13.23 -30.09 -31.81
C LEU A 236 13.71 -31.08 -30.74
N PRO A 237 14.70 -30.69 -29.90
CA PRO A 237 15.15 -31.56 -28.83
C PRO A 237 13.90 -32.01 -28.07
N PRO A 238 13.76 -33.33 -27.79
CA PRO A 238 12.56 -33.87 -27.21
C PRO A 238 12.22 -33.03 -26.00
N ARG A 239 11.07 -32.34 -26.06
CA ARG A 239 10.57 -31.53 -24.96
C ARG A 239 10.50 -32.46 -23.76
N LYS A 240 11.51 -32.40 -22.89
CA LYS A 240 11.43 -32.96 -21.54
C LYS A 240 10.25 -32.23 -20.94
N ARG A 241 9.10 -32.90 -20.86
CA ARG A 241 7.94 -32.41 -20.12
C ARG A 241 8.48 -32.15 -18.72
N SER A 242 8.76 -30.89 -18.39
CA SER A 242 9.16 -30.49 -17.06
C SER A 242 7.94 -30.71 -16.18
N THR A 243 7.82 -31.93 -15.65
CA THR A 243 6.84 -32.28 -14.62
C THR A 243 7.08 -31.46 -13.35
N GLU A 244 8.32 -31.04 -13.12
CA GLU A 244 8.74 -30.25 -11.96
C GLU A 244 8.13 -28.84 -11.92
N TYR A 245 8.05 -28.14 -13.06
CA TYR A 245 7.45 -26.81 -13.10
C TYR A 245 5.94 -26.83 -12.82
N SER A 246 5.25 -27.85 -13.35
CA SER A 246 3.82 -28.04 -13.10
C SER A 246 3.50 -28.42 -11.64
N ALA A 247 4.40 -29.11 -10.95
CA ALA A 247 4.26 -29.42 -9.53
C ALA A 247 4.42 -28.16 -8.67
N SER A 248 5.41 -27.33 -8.97
CA SER A 248 5.65 -26.07 -8.27
C SER A 248 4.48 -25.08 -8.41
N LEU A 249 3.89 -24.96 -9.61
CA LEU A 249 2.72 -24.11 -9.84
C LEU A 249 1.47 -24.57 -9.08
N ARG A 250 1.27 -25.90 -8.93
CA ARG A 250 0.16 -26.43 -8.12
C ARG A 250 0.36 -26.15 -6.63
N GLN A 251 1.61 -26.24 -6.15
CA GLN A 251 1.94 -26.00 -4.75
C GLN A 251 1.76 -24.52 -4.37
N MET A 252 2.10 -23.60 -5.26
CA MET A 252 1.86 -22.16 -5.05
C MET A 252 0.37 -21.80 -4.99
N ARG A 253 -0.48 -22.38 -5.87
CA ARG A 253 -1.94 -22.16 -5.81
C ARG A 253 -2.56 -22.67 -4.51
N ALA A 254 -2.15 -23.86 -4.06
CA ALA A 254 -2.65 -24.43 -2.81
C ALA A 254 -2.26 -23.58 -1.58
N HIS A 255 -1.11 -22.90 -1.63
CA HIS A 255 -0.69 -22.00 -0.55
C HIS A 255 -1.47 -20.68 -0.57
N SER A 256 -1.77 -20.12 -1.75
CA SER A 256 -2.56 -18.88 -1.84
C SER A 256 -4.00 -19.04 -1.36
N GLU A 257 -4.63 -20.20 -1.58
CA GLU A 257 -6.02 -20.44 -1.13
C GLU A 257 -6.14 -20.56 0.39
N LYS A 258 -5.08 -21.01 1.09
CA LYS A 258 -5.04 -21.07 2.56
C LYS A 258 -4.90 -19.71 3.24
N CYS A 259 -4.26 -18.74 2.58
CA CYS A 259 -4.04 -17.41 3.16
C CYS A 259 -5.27 -16.48 3.09
N VAL A 260 -6.31 -16.83 2.33
CA VAL A 260 -7.51 -15.98 2.14
C VAL A 260 -8.65 -16.32 3.12
N SER A 261 -8.51 -17.40 3.91
CA SER A 261 -9.58 -17.90 4.80
C SER A 261 -9.39 -17.59 6.30
N ILE A 262 -8.64 -16.54 6.66
CA ILE A 262 -8.45 -16.08 8.05
C ILE A 262 -9.09 -14.70 8.18
#